data_AF-T4VJA4-F1
#
_entry.id   AF-T4VJA4-F1
#
_cell.length_a   1.000
_cell.length_b   1.000
_cell.length_c   1.000
_cell.angle_alpha   90.00
_cell.angle_beta   90.00
_cell.angle_gamma   90.00
#
_symmetry.space_group_name_H-M   'P 1'
#
loop_
_entity.id
_entity.type
_entity.pdbx_description
1 polymer ?
#
loop_
_entity_poly.entity_id
_entity_poly.type
_entity_poly.pdbx_seq_one_letter_code
_entity_poly.pdbx_strand_id
1 'polypeptide(L)'
;MRKAKMITTREYMMKFIYQIDMNKEDLTDLNDKLENFLNDNFEYIKNRYEELKLQFSDEADVELEETELSQFIDLKYSKELAESFNSNKESIDSLINKYAKNWTINRMAKVDLAILRLAICEILYMSEMPTKVSINEAIELAKLYCDDKSPKFINGILGSVVSEIGEK
;
A
#
# COMPACT_ATOMS: atom_id res chain seq x y z
N MET A 1 13.53 11.95 -5.29
CA MET A 1 14.07 10.57 -5.18
C MET A 1 13.42 9.75 -4.06
N ARG A 2 13.66 10.01 -2.75
CA ARG A 2 13.07 9.22 -1.65
C ARG A 2 11.54 9.12 -1.68
N LYS A 3 10.86 10.23 -2.02
CA LYS A 3 9.39 10.28 -2.13
C LYS A 3 8.87 9.39 -3.27
N ALA A 4 9.43 9.49 -4.48
CA ALA A 4 9.08 8.65 -5.63
C ALA A 4 9.21 7.16 -5.26
N LYS A 5 10.35 6.77 -4.68
CA LYS A 5 10.61 5.40 -4.24
C LYS A 5 9.54 4.88 -3.29
N MET A 6 9.17 5.64 -2.27
CA MET A 6 8.16 5.21 -1.30
C MET A 6 6.74 5.16 -1.88
N ILE A 7 6.38 6.08 -2.78
CA ILE A 7 5.08 6.04 -3.47
C ILE A 7 5.00 4.80 -4.35
N THR A 8 6.03 4.54 -5.17
CA THR A 8 6.11 3.32 -5.97
C THR A 8 6.02 2.07 -5.09
N THR A 9 6.75 2.05 -3.96
CA THR A 9 6.73 0.93 -3.02
C THR A 9 5.32 0.66 -2.50
N ARG A 10 4.61 1.68 -1.98
CA ARG A 10 3.24 1.54 -1.48
C ARG A 10 2.26 1.09 -2.56
N GLU A 11 2.38 1.66 -3.75
CA GLU A 11 1.53 1.31 -4.89
C GLU A 11 1.64 -0.18 -5.23
N TYR A 12 2.87 -0.72 -5.28
CA TYR A 12 3.09 -2.13 -5.58
C TYR A 12 2.74 -3.05 -4.42
N MET A 13 2.91 -2.62 -3.16
CA MET A 13 2.38 -3.37 -2.02
C MET A 13 0.85 -3.44 -2.02
N MET A 14 0.16 -2.35 -2.38
CA MET A 14 -1.29 -2.35 -2.57
C MET A 14 -1.71 -3.33 -3.68
N LYS A 15 -1.03 -3.30 -4.83
CA LYS A 15 -1.28 -4.22 -5.95
C LYS A 15 -1.02 -5.68 -5.57
N PHE A 16 0.01 -5.95 -4.78
CA PHE A 16 0.31 -7.29 -4.27
C PHE A 16 -0.81 -7.81 -3.35
N ILE A 17 -1.24 -7.00 -2.36
CA ILE A 17 -2.36 -7.34 -1.48
C ILE A 17 -3.64 -7.60 -2.30
N TYR A 18 -3.92 -6.74 -3.27
CA TYR A 18 -5.05 -6.91 -4.19
C TYR A 18 -4.98 -8.23 -4.98
N GLN A 19 -3.81 -8.59 -5.50
CA GLN A 19 -3.61 -9.82 -6.27
C GLN A 19 -3.88 -11.07 -5.42
N ILE A 20 -3.35 -11.11 -4.19
CA ILE A 20 -3.60 -12.21 -3.24
C ILE A 20 -5.10 -12.40 -3.02
N ASP A 21 -5.82 -11.30 -2.78
CA ASP A 21 -7.27 -11.34 -2.56
C ASP A 21 -8.03 -11.83 -3.79
N MET A 22 -7.57 -11.46 -4.98
CA MET A 22 -8.24 -11.81 -6.23
C MET A 22 -8.03 -13.26 -6.62
N ASN A 23 -6.82 -13.76 -6.42
CA ASN A 23 -6.47 -15.14 -6.67
C ASN A 23 -6.95 -16.08 -5.56
N LYS A 24 -7.43 -15.52 -4.43
CA LYS A 24 -7.80 -16.26 -3.21
C LYS A 24 -6.63 -17.11 -2.72
N GLU A 25 -5.42 -16.60 -2.88
CA GLU A 25 -4.21 -17.26 -2.41
C GLU A 25 -4.21 -17.26 -0.88
N ASP A 26 -3.80 -18.37 -0.30
CA ASP A 26 -3.41 -18.35 1.10
C ASP A 26 -2.13 -17.52 1.28
N LEU A 27 -1.79 -17.24 2.55
CA LEU A 27 -0.62 -16.45 2.90
C LEU A 27 0.62 -17.31 3.19
N THR A 28 0.61 -18.59 2.80
CA THR A 28 1.81 -19.42 2.87
C THR A 28 2.85 -18.90 1.89
N ASP A 29 4.13 -18.96 2.26
CA ASP A 29 5.27 -18.53 1.45
C ASP A 29 5.12 -17.11 0.88
N LEU A 30 4.52 -16.20 1.67
CA LEU A 30 4.18 -14.85 1.23
C LEU A 30 5.39 -14.03 0.73
N ASN A 31 6.56 -14.25 1.33
CA ASN A 31 7.80 -13.59 0.90
C ASN A 31 8.24 -14.05 -0.50
N ASP A 32 8.11 -15.34 -0.80
CA ASP A 32 8.44 -15.87 -2.13
C ASP A 32 7.42 -15.39 -3.17
N LYS A 33 6.13 -15.33 -2.80
CA LYS A 33 5.07 -14.73 -3.62
C LYS A 33 5.34 -13.25 -3.89
N LEU A 34 5.79 -12.49 -2.89
CA LEU A 34 6.16 -11.09 -3.04
C LEU A 34 7.35 -10.95 -3.99
N GLU A 35 8.39 -11.75 -3.83
CA GLU A 35 9.58 -11.71 -4.68
C GLU A 35 9.23 -12.00 -6.15
N ASN A 36 8.46 -13.05 -6.40
CA ASN A 36 7.96 -13.37 -7.74
C ASN A 36 7.12 -12.23 -8.30
N PHE A 37 6.16 -11.70 -7.52
CA PHE A 37 5.33 -10.58 -7.93
C PHE A 37 6.15 -9.34 -8.33
N LEU A 38 7.16 -8.97 -7.54
CA LEU A 38 7.98 -7.80 -7.82
C LEU A 38 8.86 -8.01 -9.05
N ASN A 39 9.41 -9.21 -9.24
CA ASN A 39 10.20 -9.54 -10.42
C ASN A 39 9.35 -9.55 -11.70
N ASP A 40 8.16 -10.16 -11.65
CA ASP A 40 7.22 -10.18 -12.77
C ASP A 40 6.75 -8.77 -13.17
N ASN A 41 6.77 -7.83 -12.22
CA ASN A 41 6.38 -6.45 -12.43
C ASN A 41 7.54 -5.46 -12.55
N PHE A 42 8.80 -5.94 -12.64
CA PHE A 42 10.00 -5.11 -12.56
C PHE A 42 9.96 -3.92 -13.53
N GLU A 43 9.64 -4.15 -14.80
CA GLU A 43 9.61 -3.11 -15.83
C GLU A 43 8.54 -2.04 -15.52
N TYR A 44 7.38 -2.44 -15.01
CA TYR A 44 6.34 -1.48 -14.63
C TYR A 44 6.73 -0.68 -13.38
N ILE A 45 7.39 -1.32 -12.41
CA ILE A 45 7.91 -0.68 -11.20
C ILE A 45 8.91 0.41 -11.58
N LYS A 46 9.85 0.07 -12.46
CA LYS A 46 10.85 0.99 -12.99
C LYS A 46 10.17 2.20 -13.66
N ASN A 47 9.31 1.95 -14.64
CA ASN A 47 8.61 3.01 -15.38
C ASN A 47 7.81 3.92 -14.44
N ARG A 48 7.13 3.35 -13.44
CA ARG A 48 6.36 4.12 -12.46
C ARG A 48 7.24 4.98 -11.57
N TYR A 49 8.37 4.45 -11.10
CA TYR A 49 9.33 5.22 -10.33
C TYR A 49 9.91 6.38 -11.16
N GLU A 50 10.26 6.15 -12.42
CA GLU A 50 10.80 7.17 -13.32
C GLU A 50 9.78 8.28 -13.57
N GLU A 51 8.51 7.94 -13.82
CA GLU A 51 7.42 8.92 -13.96
C GLU A 51 7.30 9.80 -12.70
N LEU A 52 7.27 9.19 -11.51
CA LEU A 52 7.19 9.92 -10.25
C LEU A 52 8.47 10.72 -9.96
N LYS A 53 9.64 10.22 -10.37
CA LYS A 53 10.92 10.92 -10.23
C LYS A 53 10.87 12.23 -11.01
N LEU A 54 10.37 12.21 -12.25
CA LEU A 54 10.16 13.39 -13.09
C LEU A 54 9.12 14.35 -12.51
N GLN A 55 8.03 13.84 -11.93
CA GLN A 55 7.02 14.70 -11.28
C GLN A 55 7.56 15.43 -10.04
N PHE A 56 8.56 14.86 -9.36
CA PHE A 56 9.16 15.44 -8.15
C PHE A 56 10.55 16.07 -8.38
N SER A 57 11.09 16.06 -9.60
CA SER A 57 12.34 16.74 -9.94
C SER A 57 12.05 18.04 -10.68
N ASP A 58 12.71 19.13 -10.25
CA ASP A 58 12.69 20.40 -10.99
C ASP A 58 13.63 20.39 -12.22
N GLU A 59 14.42 19.32 -12.39
CA GLU A 59 15.39 19.16 -13.47
C GLU A 59 14.99 18.02 -14.43
N ALA A 60 15.14 18.29 -15.73
CA ALA A 60 14.74 17.42 -16.84
C ALA A 60 15.78 16.37 -17.21
N ASP A 61 16.94 16.35 -16.55
CA ASP A 61 18.07 15.48 -16.92
C ASP A 61 18.40 14.54 -15.77
N VAL A 62 17.90 13.31 -15.87
CA VAL A 62 18.24 12.22 -14.98
C VAL A 62 18.68 11.06 -15.88
N GLU A 63 19.98 10.84 -15.99
CA GLU A 63 20.50 9.60 -16.58
C GLU A 63 20.03 8.41 -15.72
N LEU A 64 19.40 7.44 -16.38
CA LEU A 64 18.82 6.26 -15.76
C LEU A 64 19.64 5.04 -16.14
N GLU A 65 20.71 4.80 -15.39
CA GLU A 65 21.45 3.52 -15.37
C GLU A 65 20.98 2.61 -14.20
N GLU A 66 19.77 2.83 -13.69
CA GLU A 66 19.22 1.97 -12.64
C GLU A 66 18.76 0.64 -13.27
N THR A 67 19.33 -0.49 -12.82
CA THR A 67 19.02 -1.85 -13.30
C THR A 67 18.51 -2.77 -12.21
N GLU A 68 18.62 -2.38 -10.94
CA GLU A 68 18.30 -3.21 -9.79
C GLU A 68 16.98 -2.80 -9.14
N LEU A 69 16.12 -3.77 -8.84
CA LEU A 69 14.80 -3.52 -8.25
C LEU A 69 14.87 -2.68 -6.96
N SER A 70 15.93 -2.89 -6.18
CA SER A 70 16.21 -2.17 -4.93
C SER A 70 16.40 -0.65 -5.11
N GLN A 71 16.61 -0.16 -6.33
CA GLN A 71 16.73 1.27 -6.62
C GLN A 71 15.35 1.94 -6.72
N PHE A 72 14.37 1.21 -7.26
CA PHE A 72 13.02 1.71 -7.55
C PHE A 72 12.04 1.57 -6.38
N ILE A 73 12.25 0.58 -5.51
CA ILE A 73 11.41 0.31 -4.34
C ILE A 73 12.23 -0.01 -3.09
N ASP A 74 11.62 0.18 -1.92
CA ASP A 74 12.20 -0.24 -0.65
C ASP A 74 11.88 -1.71 -0.37
N LEU A 75 12.81 -2.59 -0.74
CA LEU A 75 12.66 -4.04 -0.57
C LEU A 75 12.57 -4.47 0.89
N LYS A 76 13.28 -3.77 1.78
CA LYS A 76 13.26 -4.09 3.21
C LYS A 76 11.87 -3.78 3.77
N TYR A 77 11.37 -2.57 3.52
CA TYR A 77 10.02 -2.17 3.89
C TYR A 77 8.97 -3.12 3.30
N SER A 78 9.12 -3.52 2.03
CA SER A 78 8.15 -4.38 1.35
C SER A 78 8.03 -5.75 2.05
N LYS A 79 9.17 -6.34 2.45
CA LYS A 79 9.21 -7.61 3.19
C LYS A 79 8.62 -7.45 4.60
N GLU A 80 9.05 -6.43 5.34
CA GLU A 80 8.53 -6.15 6.69
C GLU A 80 7.01 -5.92 6.69
N LEU A 81 6.49 -5.22 5.67
CA LEU A 81 5.06 -4.99 5.51
C LEU A 81 4.31 -6.28 5.15
N ALA A 82 4.84 -7.11 4.25
CA ALA A 82 4.22 -8.38 3.91
C ALA A 82 4.15 -9.32 5.13
N GLU A 83 5.22 -9.43 5.91
CA GLU A 83 5.27 -10.22 7.14
C GLU A 83 4.29 -9.71 8.20
N SER A 84 4.24 -8.39 8.38
CA SER A 84 3.32 -7.73 9.30
C SER A 84 1.87 -7.93 8.87
N PHE A 85 1.58 -7.80 7.57
CA PHE A 85 0.26 -8.05 7.02
C PHE A 85 -0.16 -9.50 7.22
N ASN A 86 0.73 -10.47 6.92
CA ASN A 86 0.46 -11.89 7.10
C ASN A 86 0.04 -12.21 8.54
N SER A 87 0.82 -11.72 9.50
CA SER A 87 0.63 -12.02 10.92
C SER A 87 -0.59 -11.34 11.52
N ASN A 88 -1.10 -10.27 10.89
CA ASN A 88 -2.14 -9.41 11.49
C ASN A 88 -3.39 -9.23 10.62
N LYS A 89 -3.50 -9.94 9.49
CA LYS A 89 -4.60 -9.74 8.53
C LYS A 89 -5.99 -9.83 9.17
N GLU A 90 -6.22 -10.80 10.06
CA GLU A 90 -7.52 -10.95 10.72
C GLU A 90 -7.87 -9.75 11.62
N SER A 91 -6.88 -9.24 12.35
CA SER A 91 -7.02 -8.03 13.19
C SER A 91 -7.36 -6.80 12.32
N ILE A 92 -6.61 -6.63 11.22
CA ILE A 92 -6.84 -5.57 10.23
C ILE A 92 -8.26 -5.66 9.66
N ASP A 93 -8.68 -6.84 9.23
CA ASP A 93 -10.02 -7.07 8.66
C ASP A 93 -11.14 -6.82 9.68
N SER A 94 -10.90 -7.15 10.96
CA SER A 94 -11.83 -6.89 12.05
C SER A 94 -12.04 -5.38 12.25
N LEU A 95 -10.96 -4.59 12.26
CA LEU A 95 -11.03 -3.13 12.35
C LEU A 95 -11.77 -2.51 11.16
N ILE A 96 -11.50 -2.98 9.95
CA ILE A 96 -12.20 -2.51 8.75
C ILE A 96 -13.70 -2.80 8.87
N ASN A 97 -14.08 -4.05 9.19
CA ASN A 97 -15.49 -4.43 9.34
C ASN A 97 -16.21 -3.63 10.46
N LYS A 98 -15.52 -3.34 11.56
CA LYS A 98 -16.07 -2.55 12.67
C LYS A 98 -16.47 -1.13 12.23
N TYR A 99 -15.66 -0.52 11.37
CA TYR A 99 -15.85 0.89 10.97
C TYR A 99 -16.55 1.07 9.63
N ALA A 100 -16.59 0.06 8.78
CA ALA A 100 -17.30 0.08 7.50
C ALA A 100 -18.83 -0.05 7.67
N LYS A 101 -19.45 0.63 8.65
CA LYS A 101 -20.88 0.57 9.03
C LYS A 101 -21.81 0.22 7.84
N ASN A 102 -22.52 -0.91 7.93
CA ASN A 102 -23.42 -1.50 6.91
C ASN A 102 -22.76 -2.15 5.67
N TRP A 103 -21.43 -2.13 5.54
CA TRP A 103 -20.67 -2.86 4.55
C TRP A 103 -19.82 -3.94 5.21
N THR A 104 -20.00 -5.17 4.76
CA THR A 104 -19.04 -6.23 5.04
C THR A 104 -17.86 -6.10 4.10
N ILE A 105 -16.64 -6.48 4.53
CA ILE A 105 -15.44 -6.51 3.66
C ILE A 105 -15.69 -7.24 2.33
N ASN A 106 -16.62 -8.21 2.31
CA ASN A 106 -16.98 -9.00 1.13
C ASN A 106 -17.72 -8.19 0.05
N ARG A 107 -18.31 -7.04 0.41
CA ARG A 107 -19.03 -6.15 -0.52
C ARG A 107 -18.23 -4.92 -0.93
N MET A 108 -17.06 -4.72 -0.33
CA MET A 108 -16.17 -3.60 -0.63
C MET A 108 -15.47 -3.84 -1.98
N ALA A 109 -15.23 -2.76 -2.72
CA ALA A 109 -14.34 -2.84 -3.88
C ALA A 109 -12.98 -3.38 -3.44
N LYS A 110 -12.43 -4.33 -4.21
CA LYS A 110 -11.21 -5.03 -3.81
C LYS A 110 -9.99 -4.09 -3.70
N VAL A 111 -9.95 -3.06 -4.53
CA VAL A 111 -8.91 -2.02 -4.48
C VAL A 111 -9.03 -1.18 -3.20
N ASP A 112 -10.24 -0.71 -2.83
CA ASP A 112 -10.49 0.01 -1.58
C ASP A 112 -10.05 -0.82 -0.37
N LEU A 113 -10.36 -2.12 -0.37
CA LEU A 113 -9.99 -3.04 0.69
C LEU A 113 -8.47 -3.23 0.78
N ALA A 114 -7.77 -3.35 -0.35
CA ALA A 114 -6.31 -3.45 -0.38
C ALA A 114 -5.64 -2.18 0.16
N ILE A 115 -6.14 -1.00 -0.21
CA ILE A 115 -5.64 0.29 0.30
C ILE A 115 -5.85 0.39 1.82
N LEU A 116 -7.04 0.04 2.32
CA LEU A 116 -7.33 0.06 3.76
C LEU A 116 -6.44 -0.91 4.53
N ARG A 117 -6.24 -2.12 4.01
CA ARG A 117 -5.36 -3.12 4.62
C ARG A 117 -3.93 -2.65 4.69
N LEU A 118 -3.40 -2.11 3.59
CA LEU A 118 -2.07 -1.53 3.54
C LEU A 118 -1.91 -0.43 4.60
N ALA A 119 -2.83 0.56 4.59
CA ALA A 119 -2.75 1.71 5.47
C ALA A 119 -2.89 1.36 6.96
N ILE A 120 -3.82 0.47 7.30
CA ILE A 120 -3.99 0.00 8.69
C ILE A 120 -2.80 -0.83 9.13
N CYS A 121 -2.21 -1.64 8.23
CA CYS A 121 -0.98 -2.36 8.53
C CYS A 121 0.17 -1.39 8.84
N GLU A 122 0.34 -0.34 8.03
CA GLU A 122 1.33 0.70 8.29
C GLU A 122 1.10 1.37 9.66
N ILE A 123 -0.14 1.82 9.93
CA ILE A 123 -0.48 2.56 11.14
C ILE A 123 -0.22 1.73 12.41
N LEU A 124 -0.53 0.43 12.39
CA LEU A 124 -0.48 -0.39 13.61
C LEU A 124 0.85 -1.12 13.81
N TYR A 125 1.54 -1.46 12.73
CA TYR A 125 2.65 -2.42 12.77
C TYR A 125 3.95 -1.89 12.17
N MET A 126 3.93 -0.74 11.47
CA MET A 126 5.13 -0.13 10.87
C MET A 126 5.53 1.14 11.62
N SER A 127 6.20 1.00 12.77
CA SER A 127 6.54 2.10 13.70
C SER A 127 7.34 3.26 13.08
N GLU A 128 8.06 3.00 11.99
CA GLU A 128 8.85 4.03 11.29
C GLU A 128 7.98 4.94 10.41
N MET A 129 6.72 4.57 10.14
CA MET A 129 5.80 5.31 9.27
C MET A 129 4.85 6.19 10.08
N PRO A 130 4.90 7.53 9.94
CA PRO A 130 3.98 8.40 10.65
C PRO A 130 2.53 8.17 10.19
N THR A 131 1.61 7.97 11.14
CA THR A 131 0.17 7.73 10.90
C THR A 131 -0.46 8.71 9.90
N LYS A 132 -0.15 10.01 10.04
CA LYS A 132 -0.66 11.04 9.12
C LYS A 132 -0.17 10.85 7.68
N VAL A 133 1.06 10.37 7.49
CA VAL A 133 1.61 10.07 6.17
C VAL A 133 0.89 8.87 5.58
N SER A 134 0.73 7.78 6.34
CA SER A 134 0.01 6.58 5.89
C SER A 134 -1.43 6.89 5.45
N ILE A 135 -2.14 7.73 6.19
CA ILE A 135 -3.49 8.20 5.81
C ILE A 135 -3.46 8.99 4.50
N ASN A 136 -2.57 9.97 4.39
CA ASN A 136 -2.49 10.81 3.19
C ASN A 136 -2.17 9.97 1.94
N GLU A 137 -1.22 9.04 2.04
CA GLU A 137 -0.83 8.18 0.91
C GLU A 137 -1.95 7.20 0.54
N ALA A 138 -2.71 6.69 1.51
CA ALA A 138 -3.90 5.89 1.24
C ALA A 138 -4.97 6.67 0.46
N ILE A 139 -5.16 7.95 0.79
CA ILE A 139 -6.09 8.85 0.08
C ILE A 139 -5.60 9.13 -1.35
N GLU A 140 -4.30 9.34 -1.55
CA GLU A 140 -3.73 9.53 -2.89
C GLU A 140 -3.86 8.27 -3.75
N LEU A 141 -3.61 7.07 -3.19
CA LEU A 141 -3.88 5.81 -3.88
C LEU A 141 -5.35 5.67 -4.27
N ALA A 142 -6.28 6.05 -3.37
CA ALA A 142 -7.71 5.98 -3.66
C ALA A 142 -8.12 6.91 -4.81
N LYS A 143 -7.52 8.10 -4.91
CA LYS A 143 -7.78 9.01 -6.04
C LYS A 143 -7.28 8.47 -7.37
N LEU A 144 -6.21 7.67 -7.35
CA LEU A 144 -5.60 7.10 -8.56
C LEU A 144 -6.33 5.84 -9.04
N TYR A 145 -6.82 5.00 -8.13
CA TYR A 145 -7.30 3.65 -8.47
C TYR A 145 -8.78 3.39 -8.21
N CYS A 146 -9.47 4.29 -7.52
CA CYS A 146 -10.84 4.06 -7.05
C CYS A 146 -11.82 5.11 -7.58
N ASP A 147 -13.08 5.01 -7.18
CA ASP A 147 -14.10 5.99 -7.54
C ASP A 147 -13.98 7.29 -6.72
N ASP A 148 -14.68 8.35 -7.15
CA ASP A 148 -14.63 9.67 -6.51
C ASP A 148 -15.09 9.67 -5.03
N LYS A 149 -15.79 8.62 -4.58
CA LYS A 149 -16.29 8.50 -3.20
C LYS A 149 -15.29 7.77 -2.30
N SER A 150 -14.47 6.88 -2.85
CA SER A 150 -13.48 6.08 -2.11
C SER A 150 -12.51 6.91 -1.27
N PRO A 151 -11.90 8.03 -1.73
CA PRO A 151 -11.00 8.83 -0.90
C PRO A 151 -11.64 9.31 0.41
N LYS A 152 -12.89 9.77 0.35
CA LYS A 152 -13.63 10.23 1.54
C LYS A 152 -14.01 9.06 2.45
N PHE A 153 -14.40 7.93 1.86
CA PHE A 153 -14.75 6.72 2.60
C PHE A 153 -13.54 6.15 3.36
N ILE A 154 -12.42 5.97 2.68
CA ILE A 154 -11.16 5.47 3.24
C ILE A 154 -10.68 6.37 4.37
N ASN A 155 -10.65 7.69 4.15
CA ASN A 155 -10.29 8.65 5.20
C ASN A 155 -11.18 8.54 6.45
N GLY A 156 -12.49 8.31 6.26
CA GLY A 156 -13.43 8.13 7.36
C GLY A 156 -13.16 6.87 8.20
N ILE A 157 -12.82 5.75 7.54
CA ILE A 157 -12.44 4.51 8.24
C ILE A 157 -11.13 4.70 8.98
N LEU A 158 -10.09 5.20 8.30
CA LEU A 158 -8.77 5.37 8.91
C LEU A 158 -8.80 6.34 10.09
N GLY A 159 -9.54 7.46 9.99
CA GLY A 159 -9.73 8.37 11.11
C GLY A 159 -10.43 7.73 12.32
N SER A 160 -11.34 6.78 12.09
CA SER A 160 -12.00 6.02 13.15
C SER A 160 -11.05 5.01 13.80
N VAL A 161 -10.21 4.34 13.02
CA VAL A 161 -9.16 3.42 13.51
C VAL A 161 -8.15 4.17 14.38
N VAL A 162 -7.64 5.31 13.93
CA VAL A 162 -6.70 6.15 14.68
C VAL A 162 -7.30 6.64 16.01
N SER A 163 -8.59 7.04 15.98
CA SER A 163 -9.30 7.45 17.19
C SER A 163 -9.44 6.33 18.22
N GLU A 164 -9.55 5.07 17.79
CA GLU A 164 -9.64 3.91 18.69
C GLU A 164 -8.31 3.59 19.38
N ILE A 165 -7.20 3.67 18.65
CA ILE A 165 -5.88 3.35 19.19
C ILE A 165 -5.29 4.46 20.07
N GLY A 166 -5.93 5.63 20.11
CA GLY A 166 -5.53 6.74 20.99
C GLY A 166 -4.38 7.59 20.45
N GLU A 167 -4.01 7.43 19.18
CA GLU A 167 -3.08 8.33 18.51
C GLU A 167 -3.81 9.63 18.16
N LYS A 168 -3.34 10.76 18.69
CA LYS A 168 -3.79 12.11 18.34
C LYS A 168 -2.72 12.85 17.55
#